data_AF-A0A7V2Y7I4-F1
#
_entry.id   AF-A0A7V2Y7I4-F1
#
_cell.length_a   1.000
_cell.length_b   1.000
_cell.length_c   1.000
_cell.angle_alpha   90.00
_cell.angle_beta   90.00
_cell.angle_gamma   90.00
#
_symmetry.space_group_name_H-M   'P 1'
#
loop_
_entity.id
_entity.type
_entity.pdbx_description
1 polymer ?
#
loop_
_entity_poly.entity_id
_entity_poly.type
_entity_poly.pdbx_seq_one_letter_code
_entity_poly.pdbx_strand_id
1 'polypeptide(L)'
;MKRILGVSSACALALVLVLPGWSHAKKPDPTAQCQSKKVNAATIFVKKLFYAQAAALKNSEFNLDGAVAGAEAQFQARWEAAEATDDCDFPFNQDIEIPSDPGNPVNFADLAGLMDWIEGEVGGIAALITDGVDDSDEDSVNLGAELLRAAGQKAFSLLKAEAQNLQKPNDAKRERARQRAMNKYGNTYQKRIQKADQKGVDVTYFQEDSDPNDGTEDILADSEAGIDALVEDILTIFTAQQTA
;
A
#
# COMPACT_ATOMS: atom_id res chain seq x y z
N MET A 1 -46.04 -20.96 -69.11
CA MET A 1 -45.65 -19.61 -69.59
C MET A 1 -44.58 -19.04 -68.65
N LYS A 2 -43.50 -18.48 -69.23
CA LYS A 2 -42.56 -17.44 -68.74
C LYS A 2 -42.01 -17.55 -67.28
N ARG A 3 -40.70 -17.81 -67.07
CA ARG A 3 -39.53 -16.87 -67.03
C ARG A 3 -39.61 -15.94 -65.78
N ILE A 4 -38.66 -15.82 -64.84
CA ILE A 4 -37.21 -15.43 -64.82
C ILE A 4 -36.78 -15.46 -63.32
N LEU A 5 -35.69 -16.12 -62.88
CA LEU A 5 -34.27 -15.69 -62.79
C LEU A 5 -33.93 -14.64 -61.69
N GLY A 6 -32.91 -14.97 -60.87
CA GLY A 6 -32.15 -14.09 -59.95
C GLY A 6 -31.62 -14.88 -58.74
N VAL A 7 -30.46 -15.56 -58.76
CA VAL A 7 -29.04 -15.11 -58.78
C VAL A 7 -28.64 -14.23 -57.58
N SER A 8 -27.80 -14.80 -56.70
CA SER A 8 -26.57 -14.23 -56.08
C SER A 8 -26.35 -14.92 -54.73
N SER A 9 -25.41 -15.87 -54.61
CA SER A 9 -23.98 -15.63 -54.39
C SER A 9 -23.72 -14.69 -53.21
N ALA A 10 -23.52 -15.26 -52.03
CA ALA A 10 -22.81 -14.62 -50.94
C ALA A 10 -21.82 -15.64 -50.37
N CYS A 11 -20.57 -15.39 -50.72
CA CYS A 11 -19.38 -16.05 -50.25
C CYS A 11 -19.26 -15.87 -48.73
N ALA A 12 -19.62 -16.87 -47.94
CA ALA A 12 -19.27 -16.89 -46.52
C ALA A 12 -17.85 -17.46 -46.41
N LEU A 13 -16.86 -16.58 -46.50
CA LEU A 13 -15.50 -16.82 -46.03
C LEU A 13 -15.57 -17.32 -44.59
N ALA A 14 -15.26 -18.59 -44.37
CA ALA A 14 -14.93 -19.13 -43.07
C ALA A 14 -13.62 -18.47 -42.63
N LEU A 15 -13.71 -17.33 -41.94
CA LEU A 15 -12.59 -16.75 -41.22
C LEU A 15 -12.32 -17.65 -40.01
N VAL A 16 -11.41 -18.61 -40.19
CA VAL A 16 -10.82 -19.37 -39.09
C VAL A 16 -9.99 -18.38 -38.26
N LEU A 17 -10.60 -17.75 -37.26
CA LEU A 17 -9.86 -17.08 -36.20
C LEU A 17 -9.21 -18.16 -35.33
N VAL A 18 -8.03 -18.59 -35.74
CA VAL A 18 -7.07 -19.25 -34.86
C VAL A 18 -6.58 -18.19 -33.87
N LEU A 19 -7.27 -18.05 -32.75
CA LEU A 19 -6.66 -17.56 -31.51
C LEU A 19 -6.81 -18.72 -30.53
N PRO A 20 -5.70 -19.39 -30.19
CA PRO A 20 -4.98 -18.93 -29.01
C PRO A 20 -3.47 -19.19 -29.12
N GLY A 21 -2.72 -18.14 -29.41
CA GLY A 21 -1.37 -18.04 -28.87
C GLY A 21 -1.47 -17.74 -27.38
N TRP A 22 -1.92 -18.70 -26.56
CA TRP A 22 -1.54 -18.76 -25.15
C TRP A 22 -0.05 -19.09 -25.16
N SER A 23 0.76 -18.10 -25.52
CA SER A 23 2.19 -18.16 -25.29
C SER A 23 2.35 -18.52 -23.82
N HIS A 24 3.08 -19.60 -23.58
CA HIS A 24 3.42 -20.09 -22.26
C HIS A 24 4.01 -18.93 -21.46
N ALA A 25 3.19 -18.26 -20.64
CA ALA A 25 3.67 -17.34 -19.64
C ALA A 25 4.63 -18.17 -18.79
N LYS A 26 5.92 -17.85 -18.86
CA LYS A 26 6.93 -18.51 -18.02
C LYS A 26 6.40 -18.48 -16.59
N LYS A 27 6.47 -19.61 -15.91
CA LYS A 27 6.13 -19.65 -14.48
C LYS A 27 6.98 -18.59 -13.78
N PRO A 28 6.41 -17.85 -12.82
CA PRO A 28 7.20 -16.90 -12.02
C PRO A 28 8.42 -17.60 -11.45
N ASP A 29 9.50 -16.84 -11.30
CA ASP A 29 10.65 -17.27 -10.51
C ASP A 29 10.17 -17.64 -9.09
N PRO A 30 10.50 -18.83 -8.54
CA PRO A 30 10.17 -19.22 -7.17
C PRO A 30 10.54 -18.16 -6.13
N THR A 31 11.69 -17.49 -6.30
CA THR A 31 12.14 -16.42 -5.40
C THR A 31 11.19 -15.22 -5.46
N ALA A 32 10.72 -14.86 -6.66
CA ALA A 32 9.75 -13.77 -6.83
C ALA A 32 8.36 -14.12 -6.30
N GLN A 33 7.98 -15.41 -6.32
CA GLN A 33 6.73 -15.88 -5.71
C GLN A 33 6.77 -15.76 -4.18
N CYS A 34 7.89 -16.15 -3.57
CA CYS A 34 8.15 -16.05 -2.14
C CYS A 34 8.14 -14.60 -1.64
N GLN A 35 8.94 -13.73 -2.28
CA GLN A 35 9.01 -12.31 -1.94
C GLN A 35 7.65 -11.62 -2.10
N SER A 36 6.90 -11.95 -3.16
CA SER A 36 5.53 -11.47 -3.32
C SER A 36 4.62 -11.88 -2.16
N LYS A 37 4.76 -13.10 -1.62
CA LYS A 37 3.99 -13.54 -0.44
C LYS A 37 4.41 -12.75 0.80
N LYS A 38 5.71 -12.51 1.01
CA LYS A 38 6.22 -11.66 2.10
C LYS A 38 5.69 -10.23 2.00
N VAL A 39 5.80 -9.58 0.83
CA VAL A 39 5.25 -8.22 0.62
C VAL A 39 3.72 -8.20 0.81
N ASN A 40 3.01 -9.26 0.41
CA ASN A 40 1.57 -9.39 0.70
C ASN A 40 1.27 -9.57 2.21
N ALA A 41 2.17 -10.15 2.99
CA ALA A 41 2.05 -10.19 4.45
C ALA A 41 2.18 -8.77 5.01
N ALA A 42 3.23 -8.04 4.61
CA ALA A 42 3.47 -6.65 5.04
C ALA A 42 2.31 -5.72 4.66
N THR A 43 1.75 -5.89 3.46
CA THR A 43 0.56 -5.19 2.97
C THR A 43 -0.61 -5.24 3.97
N ILE A 44 -0.83 -6.40 4.59
CA ILE A 44 -1.94 -6.61 5.53
C ILE A 44 -1.58 -6.09 6.93
N PHE A 45 -0.33 -6.26 7.33
CA PHE A 45 0.19 -5.77 8.60
C PHE A 45 0.11 -4.24 8.69
N VAL A 46 0.71 -3.52 7.73
CA VAL A 46 0.67 -2.05 7.65
C VAL A 46 -0.78 -1.53 7.68
N LYS A 47 -1.67 -2.13 6.90
CA LYS A 47 -3.09 -1.74 6.90
C LYS A 47 -3.72 -1.90 8.28
N LYS A 48 -3.43 -3.00 8.98
CA LYS A 48 -3.98 -3.27 10.31
C LYS A 48 -3.44 -2.31 11.35
N LEU A 49 -2.16 -1.96 11.30
CA LEU A 49 -1.56 -0.97 12.20
C LEU A 49 -2.26 0.39 12.06
N PHE A 50 -2.39 0.93 10.85
CA PHE A 50 -3.16 2.17 10.62
C PHE A 50 -4.61 2.07 11.11
N TYR A 51 -5.25 0.91 10.97
CA TYR A 51 -6.64 0.72 11.41
C TYR A 51 -6.75 0.60 12.92
N ALA A 52 -5.74 0.05 13.58
CA ALA A 52 -5.64 0.00 15.03
C ALA A 52 -5.43 1.42 15.60
N GLN A 53 -4.54 2.21 15.02
CA GLN A 53 -4.36 3.62 15.34
C GLN A 53 -5.67 4.41 15.17
N ALA A 54 -6.37 4.22 14.05
CA ALA A 54 -7.67 4.86 13.81
C ALA A 54 -8.76 4.42 14.81
N ALA A 55 -8.68 3.23 15.38
CA ALA A 55 -9.61 2.74 16.38
C ALA A 55 -9.27 3.26 17.78
N ALA A 56 -7.98 3.31 18.11
CA ALA A 56 -7.46 3.90 19.36
C ALA A 56 -7.81 5.38 19.46
N LEU A 57 -7.62 6.14 18.38
CA LEU A 57 -7.98 7.56 18.33
C LEU A 57 -9.46 7.79 18.66
N LYS A 58 -10.34 6.89 18.24
CA LYS A 58 -11.79 7.01 18.46
C LYS A 58 -12.28 6.53 19.82
N ASN A 59 -11.48 5.74 20.52
CA ASN A 59 -11.92 5.07 21.74
C ASN A 59 -10.70 4.86 22.64
N SER A 60 -10.61 5.64 23.71
CA SER A 60 -9.54 5.53 24.69
C SER A 60 -9.49 4.18 25.43
N GLU A 61 -10.59 3.42 25.43
CA GLU A 61 -10.65 2.05 25.97
C GLU A 61 -10.27 0.98 24.93
N PHE A 62 -9.98 1.37 23.68
CA PHE A 62 -9.56 0.42 22.66
C PHE A 62 -8.21 -0.21 23.04
N ASN A 63 -8.17 -1.53 23.08
CA ASN A 63 -6.95 -2.28 23.34
C ASN A 63 -6.03 -2.26 22.10
N LEU A 64 -5.23 -1.19 21.98
CA LEU A 64 -4.27 -1.01 20.89
C LEU A 64 -3.25 -2.14 20.86
N ASP A 65 -2.61 -2.45 21.99
CA ASP A 65 -1.61 -3.52 22.12
C ASP A 65 -2.16 -4.88 21.65
N GLY A 66 -3.40 -5.21 22.03
CA GLY A 66 -4.05 -6.43 21.57
C GLY A 66 -4.35 -6.44 20.07
N ALA A 67 -4.64 -5.29 19.48
CA ALA A 67 -4.85 -5.16 18.04
C ALA A 67 -3.53 -5.27 17.25
N VAL A 68 -2.45 -4.68 17.77
CA VAL A 68 -1.07 -4.79 17.24
C VAL A 68 -0.59 -6.24 17.32
N ALA A 69 -0.65 -6.88 18.49
CA ALA A 69 -0.29 -8.29 18.65
C ALA A 69 -1.10 -9.21 17.74
N GLY A 70 -2.39 -8.91 17.53
CA GLY A 70 -3.23 -9.63 16.59
C GLY A 70 -2.85 -9.40 15.11
N ALA A 71 -2.24 -8.26 14.79
CA ALA A 71 -1.69 -7.95 13.47
C ALA A 71 -0.34 -8.66 13.25
N GLU A 72 0.55 -8.63 14.23
CA GLU A 72 1.84 -9.33 14.24
C GLU A 72 1.64 -10.84 14.08
N ALA A 73 0.76 -11.46 14.86
CA ALA A 73 0.49 -12.89 14.76
C ALA A 73 0.00 -13.29 13.35
N GLN A 74 -0.78 -12.42 12.68
CA GLN A 74 -1.19 -12.66 11.29
C GLN A 74 -0.07 -12.42 10.30
N PHE A 75 0.81 -11.46 10.54
CA PHE A 75 1.99 -11.22 9.72
C PHE A 75 2.94 -12.43 9.82
N GLN A 76 3.30 -12.84 11.03
CA GLN A 76 4.14 -14.01 11.29
C GLN A 76 3.58 -15.28 10.64
N ALA A 77 2.29 -15.59 10.82
CA ALA A 77 1.70 -16.77 10.19
C ALA A 77 1.77 -16.72 8.65
N ARG A 78 1.63 -15.53 8.04
CA ARG A 78 1.76 -15.35 6.58
C ARG A 78 3.21 -15.40 6.12
N TRP A 79 4.12 -14.91 6.95
CA TRP A 79 5.56 -14.99 6.72
C TRP A 79 6.02 -16.46 6.69
N GLU A 80 5.71 -17.22 7.74
CA GLU A 80 6.02 -18.65 7.83
C GLU A 80 5.42 -19.43 6.65
N ALA A 81 4.19 -19.10 6.25
CA ALA A 81 3.57 -19.71 5.06
C ALA A 81 4.27 -19.33 3.74
N ALA A 82 4.94 -18.18 3.66
CA ALA A 82 5.77 -17.81 2.52
C ALA A 82 7.08 -18.63 2.51
N GLU A 83 7.78 -18.68 3.65
CA GLU A 83 9.03 -19.44 3.83
C GLU A 83 8.84 -20.94 3.56
N ALA A 84 7.68 -21.50 3.92
CA ALA A 84 7.40 -22.93 3.73
C ALA A 84 7.27 -23.36 2.26
N THR A 85 7.18 -22.42 1.32
CA THR A 85 6.77 -22.72 -0.05
C THR A 85 7.85 -22.57 -1.12
N ASP A 86 8.89 -21.78 -0.85
CA ASP A 86 9.86 -21.34 -1.82
C ASP A 86 11.16 -20.97 -1.07
N ASP A 87 12.34 -21.21 -1.66
CA ASP A 87 13.65 -20.96 -1.02
C ASP A 87 14.04 -19.48 -1.20
N CYS A 88 13.47 -18.59 -0.38
CA CYS A 88 13.86 -17.18 -0.34
C CYS A 88 14.22 -16.77 1.09
N ASP A 89 15.45 -16.99 1.50
CA ASP A 89 15.90 -16.53 2.80
C ASP A 89 15.73 -15.01 2.93
N PHE A 90 15.40 -14.55 4.12
CA PHE A 90 15.49 -13.12 4.41
C PHE A 90 16.92 -12.82 4.92
N PRO A 91 17.54 -11.69 4.51
CA PRO A 91 18.92 -11.38 4.85
C PRO A 91 19.03 -10.86 6.29
N PHE A 92 18.62 -11.65 7.28
CA PHE A 92 18.81 -11.30 8.69
C PHE A 92 20.29 -11.10 8.99
N ASN A 93 20.58 -10.15 9.89
CA ASN A 93 21.93 -9.74 10.29
C ASN A 93 22.76 -9.15 9.14
N GLN A 94 22.12 -8.65 8.09
CA GLN A 94 22.76 -7.88 7.02
C GLN A 94 22.29 -6.43 7.04
N ASP A 95 23.20 -5.53 6.71
CA ASP A 95 22.91 -4.11 6.54
C ASP A 95 22.15 -3.93 5.23
N ILE A 96 21.02 -3.25 5.30
CA ILE A 96 20.15 -2.94 4.18
C ILE A 96 20.05 -1.43 4.08
N GLU A 97 20.57 -0.87 3.00
CA GLU A 97 20.35 0.54 2.67
C GLU A 97 18.88 0.76 2.29
N ILE A 98 18.21 1.68 2.98
CA ILE A 98 16.83 2.07 2.68
C ILE A 98 16.79 3.43 1.99
N PRO A 99 15.97 3.62 0.94
CA PRO A 99 15.95 4.87 0.18
C PRO A 99 15.54 6.11 0.99
N SER A 100 14.71 5.96 2.02
CA SER A 100 14.25 7.09 2.84
C SER A 100 15.32 7.65 3.79
N ASP A 101 16.33 6.86 4.16
CA ASP A 101 17.40 7.28 5.07
C ASP A 101 18.80 6.88 4.53
N PRO A 102 19.30 7.56 3.47
CA PRO A 102 20.54 7.18 2.81
C PRO A 102 21.77 7.29 3.72
N GLY A 103 22.56 6.22 3.81
CA GLY A 103 23.78 6.16 4.61
C GLY A 103 23.57 5.74 6.07
N ASN A 104 22.33 5.44 6.45
CA ASN A 104 21.95 4.85 7.72
C ASN A 104 21.27 3.49 7.45
N PRO A 105 22.04 2.42 7.17
CA PRO A 105 21.45 1.13 6.86
C PRO A 105 20.71 0.56 8.06
N VAL A 106 19.62 -0.16 7.78
CA VAL A 106 18.88 -0.93 8.78
C VAL A 106 19.38 -2.37 8.83
N ASN A 107 19.35 -2.96 10.02
CA ASN A 107 19.76 -4.34 10.24
C ASN A 107 18.75 -5.03 11.16
N PHE A 108 18.25 -6.20 10.73
CA PHE A 108 17.26 -6.96 11.47
C PHE A 108 17.87 -8.27 11.97
N ALA A 109 17.88 -8.48 13.28
CA ALA A 109 18.36 -9.74 13.87
C ALA A 109 17.40 -10.91 13.61
N ASP A 110 16.10 -10.62 13.62
CA ASP A 110 15.02 -11.59 13.46
C ASP A 110 13.73 -10.94 12.93
N LEU A 111 12.67 -11.74 12.79
CA LEU A 111 11.36 -11.29 12.32
C LEU A 111 10.69 -10.28 13.26
N ALA A 112 10.95 -10.36 14.56
CA ALA A 112 10.38 -9.43 15.54
C ALA A 112 10.95 -8.03 15.33
N GLY A 113 12.28 -7.91 15.18
CA GLY A 113 12.92 -6.63 14.87
C GLY A 113 12.42 -5.99 13.56
N LEU A 114 12.08 -6.81 12.55
CA LEU A 114 11.44 -6.31 11.33
C LEU A 114 10.02 -5.80 11.57
N MET A 115 9.22 -6.51 12.38
CA MET A 115 7.86 -6.07 12.73
C MET A 115 7.89 -4.77 13.53
N ASP A 116 8.78 -4.67 14.52
CA ASP A 116 8.98 -3.47 15.35
C ASP A 116 9.33 -2.25 14.49
N TRP A 117 10.21 -2.43 13.50
CA TRP A 117 10.56 -1.36 12.57
C TRP A 117 9.34 -0.91 11.74
N ILE A 118 8.58 -1.84 11.15
CA ILE A 118 7.35 -1.50 10.39
C ILE A 118 6.34 -0.78 11.29
N GLU A 119 6.20 -1.21 12.55
CA GLU A 119 5.33 -0.54 13.53
C GLU A 119 5.79 0.88 13.82
N GLY A 120 7.09 1.08 14.04
CA GLY A 120 7.68 2.40 14.26
C GLY A 120 7.40 3.37 13.11
N GLU A 121 7.63 2.95 11.87
CA GLU A 121 7.36 3.76 10.68
C GLU A 121 5.87 4.11 10.53
N VAL A 122 4.97 3.14 10.73
CA VAL A 122 3.53 3.40 10.72
C VAL A 122 3.12 4.33 11.86
N GLY A 123 3.73 4.18 13.04
CA GLY A 123 3.54 5.05 14.19
C GLY A 123 3.94 6.50 13.91
N GLY A 124 5.07 6.71 13.23
CA GLY A 124 5.52 8.04 12.81
C GLY A 124 4.53 8.72 11.87
N ILE A 125 4.06 8.02 10.84
CA ILE A 125 3.04 8.55 9.91
C ILE A 125 1.72 8.80 10.64
N ALA A 126 1.33 7.91 11.56
CA ALA A 126 0.11 8.09 12.35
C ALA A 126 0.21 9.33 13.24
N ALA A 127 1.35 9.57 13.86
CA ALA A 127 1.61 10.74 14.69
C ALA A 127 1.43 12.04 13.89
N LEU A 128 1.98 12.13 12.67
CA LEU A 128 1.78 13.28 11.77
C LEU A 128 0.29 13.58 11.53
N ILE A 129 -0.51 12.55 11.27
CA ILE A 129 -1.95 12.71 11.03
C ILE A 129 -2.68 13.12 12.32
N THR A 130 -2.28 12.60 13.47
CA THR A 130 -2.95 12.88 14.75
C THR A 130 -2.54 14.20 15.40
N ASP A 131 -1.40 14.78 15.02
CA ASP A 131 -0.94 16.06 15.57
C ASP A 131 -1.92 17.21 15.27
N GLY A 132 -2.58 17.16 14.10
CA GLY A 132 -3.64 18.12 13.74
C GLY A 132 -5.01 17.85 14.37
N VAL A 133 -5.17 16.82 15.21
CA VAL A 133 -6.47 16.44 15.79
C VAL A 133 -6.72 17.15 17.12
N ASP A 134 -7.85 17.84 17.22
CA ASP A 134 -8.39 18.34 18.49
C ASP A 134 -9.16 17.21 19.19
N ASP A 135 -8.58 16.66 20.25
CA ASP A 135 -9.16 15.54 21.01
C ASP A 135 -10.43 15.92 21.80
N SER A 136 -10.70 17.22 21.94
CA SER A 136 -11.90 17.75 22.56
C SER A 136 -13.09 17.86 21.59
N ASP A 137 -12.83 17.80 20.28
CA ASP A 137 -13.83 17.82 19.22
C ASP A 137 -14.03 16.43 18.60
N GLU A 138 -15.21 15.84 18.82
CA GLU A 138 -15.57 14.53 18.26
C GLU A 138 -15.48 14.50 16.73
N ASP A 139 -15.82 15.60 16.03
CA ASP A 139 -15.72 15.65 14.57
C ASP A 139 -14.25 15.72 14.10
N SER A 140 -13.36 16.36 14.85
CA SER A 140 -11.89 16.34 14.60
C SER A 140 -11.29 14.95 14.82
N VAL A 141 -11.65 14.28 15.92
CA VAL A 141 -11.28 12.87 16.19
C VAL A 141 -11.76 11.94 15.07
N ASN A 142 -13.00 12.12 14.62
CA ASN A 142 -13.56 11.35 13.52
C ASN A 142 -12.81 11.60 12.21
N LEU A 143 -12.41 12.84 11.93
CA LEU A 143 -11.60 13.19 10.77
C LEU A 143 -10.24 12.46 10.81
N GLY A 144 -9.46 12.60 11.89
CA GLY A 144 -8.16 11.94 12.03
C GLY A 144 -8.25 10.42 11.82
N ALA A 145 -9.29 9.79 12.37
CA ALA A 145 -9.53 8.35 12.20
C ALA A 145 -9.88 7.96 10.75
N GLU A 146 -10.58 8.84 10.01
CA GLU A 146 -10.84 8.65 8.59
C GLU A 146 -9.57 8.80 7.74
N LEU A 147 -8.71 9.76 8.08
CA LEU A 147 -7.42 9.99 7.42
C LEU A 147 -6.45 8.81 7.63
N LEU A 148 -6.30 8.32 8.87
CA LEU A 148 -5.53 7.12 9.19
C LEU A 148 -6.01 5.89 8.39
N ARG A 149 -7.33 5.70 8.27
CA ARG A 149 -7.89 4.62 7.43
C ARG A 149 -7.58 4.81 5.95
N ALA A 150 -7.57 6.05 5.46
CA ALA A 150 -7.22 6.37 4.08
C ALA A 150 -5.72 6.08 3.82
N ALA A 151 -4.84 6.45 4.75
CA ALA A 151 -3.41 6.15 4.71
C ALA A 151 -3.15 4.63 4.64
N GLY A 152 -3.77 3.86 5.54
CA GLY A 152 -3.70 2.40 5.49
C GLY A 152 -4.26 1.79 4.20
N GLN A 153 -5.25 2.42 3.56
CA GLN A 153 -5.73 2.00 2.24
C GLN A 153 -4.75 2.34 1.10
N LYS A 154 -4.06 3.49 1.16
CA LYS A 154 -3.02 3.88 0.20
C LYS A 154 -1.87 2.88 0.26
N ALA A 155 -1.26 2.70 1.45
CA ALA A 155 -0.16 1.77 1.67
C ALA A 155 -0.52 0.34 1.22
N PHE A 156 -1.71 -0.15 1.60
CA PHE A 156 -2.22 -1.45 1.15
C PHE A 156 -2.26 -1.57 -0.38
N SER A 157 -2.76 -0.54 -1.07
CA SER A 157 -2.94 -0.59 -2.52
C SER A 157 -1.60 -0.56 -3.26
N LEU A 158 -0.63 0.20 -2.74
CA LEU A 158 0.72 0.29 -3.30
C LEU A 158 1.48 -1.01 -3.11
N LEU A 159 1.62 -1.51 -1.86
CA LEU A 159 2.32 -2.77 -1.59
C LEU A 159 1.69 -3.96 -2.32
N LYS A 160 0.35 -3.98 -2.44
CA LYS A 160 -0.35 -5.02 -3.22
C LYS A 160 -0.02 -4.96 -4.70
N ALA A 161 0.11 -3.76 -5.28
CA ALA A 161 0.49 -3.61 -6.69
C ALA A 161 1.91 -4.14 -6.93
N GLU A 162 2.81 -3.85 -5.99
CA GLU A 162 4.21 -4.25 -6.06
C GLU A 162 4.39 -5.76 -5.85
N ALA A 163 3.68 -6.34 -4.87
CA ALA A 163 3.62 -7.79 -4.71
C ALA A 163 3.11 -8.51 -5.96
N GLN A 164 2.10 -7.95 -6.66
CA GLN A 164 1.62 -8.50 -7.93
C GLN A 164 2.66 -8.39 -9.04
N ASN A 165 3.42 -7.28 -9.07
CA ASN A 165 4.45 -7.04 -10.07
C ASN A 165 5.63 -8.01 -9.92
N LEU A 166 6.04 -8.32 -8.68
CA LEU A 166 7.06 -9.35 -8.39
C LEU A 166 6.69 -10.71 -9.01
N GLN A 167 5.45 -11.16 -8.82
CA GLN A 167 5.00 -12.44 -9.40
C GLN A 167 4.85 -12.40 -10.92
N LYS A 168 4.32 -11.30 -11.47
CA LYS A 168 4.00 -11.17 -12.88
C LYS A 168 4.36 -9.75 -13.33
N PRO A 169 5.63 -9.52 -13.74
CA PRO A 169 6.10 -8.20 -14.13
C PRO A 169 5.22 -7.58 -15.20
N ASN A 170 4.67 -6.42 -14.89
CA ASN A 170 3.84 -5.62 -15.76
C ASN A 170 3.84 -4.17 -15.25
N ASP A 171 4.90 -3.44 -15.62
CA ASP A 171 5.11 -2.07 -15.15
C ASP A 171 3.95 -1.14 -15.51
N ALA A 172 3.33 -1.31 -16.67
CA ALA A 172 2.16 -0.53 -17.06
C ALA A 172 0.96 -0.76 -16.12
N LYS A 173 0.75 -1.99 -15.65
CA LYS A 173 -0.33 -2.31 -14.69
C LYS A 173 0.02 -1.82 -13.29
N ARG A 174 1.28 -2.00 -12.87
CA ARG A 174 1.82 -1.51 -11.60
C ARG A 174 1.68 0.00 -11.49
N GLU A 175 2.14 0.74 -12.50
CA GLU A 175 2.08 2.20 -12.55
C GLU A 175 0.64 2.72 -12.51
N ARG A 176 -0.27 2.11 -13.28
CA ARG A 176 -1.70 2.45 -13.20
C ARG A 176 -2.30 2.19 -11.83
N ALA A 177 -1.85 1.16 -11.11
CA ALA A 177 -2.31 0.88 -9.76
C ALA A 177 -1.75 1.91 -8.76
N ARG A 178 -0.48 2.32 -8.89
CA ARG A 178 0.14 3.39 -8.10
C ARG A 178 -0.59 4.71 -8.28
N GLN A 179 -0.77 5.16 -9.53
CA GLN A 179 -1.52 6.38 -9.84
C GLN A 179 -2.94 6.37 -9.28
N ARG A 180 -3.63 5.22 -9.36
CA ARG A 180 -4.97 5.08 -8.77
C ARG A 180 -4.96 5.17 -7.25
N ALA A 181 -3.94 4.62 -6.57
CA ALA A 181 -3.82 4.68 -5.13
C ALA A 181 -3.56 6.12 -4.65
N MET A 182 -2.59 6.81 -5.26
CA MET A 182 -2.25 8.22 -4.99
C MET A 182 -3.46 9.13 -5.22
N ASN A 183 -4.04 9.09 -6.42
CA ASN A 183 -5.22 9.90 -6.73
C ASN A 183 -6.39 9.60 -5.79
N LYS A 184 -6.60 8.34 -5.40
CA LYS A 184 -7.68 7.99 -4.47
C LYS A 184 -7.42 8.54 -3.07
N TYR A 185 -6.18 8.48 -2.58
CA TYR A 185 -5.80 9.02 -1.28
C TYR A 185 -6.01 10.52 -1.23
N GLY A 186 -5.36 11.29 -2.11
CA GLY A 186 -5.50 12.75 -2.16
C GLY A 186 -6.96 13.18 -2.31
N ASN A 187 -7.73 12.56 -3.22
CA ASN A 187 -9.17 12.86 -3.35
C ASN A 187 -9.98 12.51 -2.10
N THR A 188 -9.61 11.46 -1.36
CA THR A 188 -10.31 11.08 -0.12
C THR A 188 -9.98 12.07 0.97
N TYR A 189 -8.70 12.39 1.15
CA TYR A 189 -8.19 13.35 2.12
C TYR A 189 -8.90 14.70 1.95
N GLN A 190 -8.78 15.29 0.77
CA GLN A 190 -9.38 16.59 0.44
C GLN A 190 -10.90 16.62 0.71
N LYS A 191 -11.61 15.55 0.35
CA LYS A 191 -13.07 15.44 0.62
C LYS A 191 -13.40 15.33 2.11
N ARG A 192 -12.56 14.67 2.91
CA ARG A 192 -12.80 14.53 4.36
C ARG A 192 -12.54 15.85 5.07
N ILE A 193 -11.45 16.52 4.71
CA ILE A 193 -11.10 17.85 5.20
C ILE A 193 -12.19 18.88 4.86
N GLN A 194 -12.62 18.98 3.60
CA GLN A 194 -13.72 19.89 3.21
C GLN A 194 -15.03 19.60 3.95
N LYS A 195 -15.31 18.33 4.24
CA LYS A 195 -16.52 17.95 4.97
C LYS A 195 -16.42 18.33 6.46
N ALA A 196 -15.24 18.22 7.06
CA ALA A 196 -14.99 18.61 8.44
C ALA A 196 -15.06 20.14 8.59
N ASP A 197 -14.47 20.89 7.66
CA ASP A 197 -14.59 22.36 7.59
C ASP A 197 -16.06 22.81 7.55
N GLN A 198 -16.87 22.18 6.69
CA GLN A 198 -18.32 22.44 6.60
C GLN A 198 -19.09 22.16 7.90
N LYS A 199 -18.53 21.34 8.80
CA LYS A 199 -19.09 21.01 10.12
C LYS A 199 -18.57 21.95 11.22
N GLY A 200 -17.66 22.87 10.89
CA GLY A 200 -17.06 23.81 11.82
C GLY A 200 -15.87 23.26 12.59
N VAL A 201 -15.28 22.15 12.14
CA VAL A 201 -14.01 21.63 12.68
C VAL A 201 -12.90 22.58 12.25
N ASP A 202 -12.02 22.97 13.17
CA ASP A 202 -10.79 23.67 12.81
C ASP A 202 -9.88 22.69 12.06
N VAL A 203 -9.71 22.95 10.77
CA VAL A 203 -8.89 22.13 9.88
C VAL A 203 -7.68 22.88 9.37
N THR A 204 -7.35 24.04 9.95
CA THR A 204 -6.25 24.90 9.50
C THR A 204 -4.94 24.10 9.46
N TYR A 205 -4.67 23.32 10.50
CA TYR A 205 -3.52 22.42 10.59
C TYR A 205 -3.46 21.33 9.51
N PHE A 206 -4.59 20.96 8.88
CA PHE A 206 -4.62 19.99 7.77
C PHE A 206 -4.65 20.63 6.38
N GLN A 207 -4.82 21.95 6.31
CA GLN A 207 -5.08 22.72 5.09
C GLN A 207 -4.02 23.77 4.79
N GLU A 208 -3.05 24.02 5.68
CA GLU A 208 -2.10 25.12 5.51
C GLU A 208 -1.46 25.05 4.12
N ASP A 209 -1.85 26.03 3.29
CA ASP A 209 -1.28 26.29 1.97
C ASP A 209 0.19 26.59 2.24
N SER A 210 1.06 25.66 1.89
CA SER A 210 2.51 25.78 2.03
C SER A 210 3.01 27.15 1.56
N ASP A 211 3.21 28.11 2.47
CA ASP A 211 4.19 29.15 2.24
C ASP A 211 5.54 28.48 2.50
N PRO A 212 6.38 28.25 1.47
CA PRO A 212 7.67 27.62 1.66
C PRO A 212 8.63 28.41 2.58
N ASN A 213 8.22 29.60 3.07
CA ASN A 213 9.00 30.45 3.96
C ASN A 213 8.49 30.54 5.40
N ASP A 214 7.32 30.01 5.77
CA ASP A 214 6.80 30.13 7.14
C ASP A 214 7.10 28.94 8.06
N GLY A 215 7.51 27.80 7.47
CA GLY A 215 7.91 26.59 8.20
C GLY A 215 6.75 25.75 8.73
N THR A 216 5.52 25.95 8.24
CA THR A 216 4.38 25.08 8.55
C THR A 216 4.32 23.86 7.61
N GLU A 217 3.98 22.71 8.18
CA GLU A 217 4.02 21.38 7.55
C GLU A 217 2.66 21.05 6.90
N ASP A 218 2.65 20.71 5.60
CA ASP A 218 1.45 20.23 4.90
C ASP A 218 1.25 18.75 5.24
N ILE A 219 0.38 18.47 6.21
CA ILE A 219 0.07 17.10 6.67
C ILE A 219 -0.33 16.19 5.50
N LEU A 220 -1.00 16.69 4.45
CA LEU A 220 -1.30 15.86 3.28
C LEU A 220 0.00 15.47 2.56
N ALA A 221 0.84 16.44 2.22
CA ALA A 221 2.10 16.20 1.53
C ALA A 221 3.04 15.31 2.35
N ASP A 222 3.16 15.56 3.65
CA ASP A 222 4.08 14.83 4.52
C ASP A 222 3.59 13.41 4.81
N SER A 223 2.28 13.23 5.07
CA SER A 223 1.72 11.87 5.18
C SER A 223 1.77 11.11 3.86
N GLU A 224 1.56 11.79 2.72
CA GLU A 224 1.70 11.20 1.38
C GLU A 224 3.13 10.71 1.15
N ALA A 225 4.12 11.56 1.44
CA ALA A 225 5.55 11.26 1.31
C ALA A 225 5.98 10.13 2.25
N GLY A 226 5.58 10.19 3.52
CA GLY A 226 5.86 9.14 4.51
C GLY A 226 5.28 7.78 4.11
N ILE A 227 4.05 7.74 3.58
CA ILE A 227 3.46 6.50 3.08
C ILE A 227 4.24 5.95 1.88
N ASP A 228 4.67 6.82 0.96
CA ASP A 228 5.40 6.38 -0.23
C ASP A 228 6.81 5.90 0.13
N ALA A 229 7.50 6.56 1.07
CA ALA A 229 8.77 6.15 1.64
C ALA A 229 8.66 4.77 2.32
N LEU A 230 7.70 4.60 3.25
CA LEU A 230 7.44 3.31 3.90
C LEU A 230 7.24 2.17 2.90
N VAL A 231 6.48 2.42 1.83
CA VAL A 231 6.25 1.42 0.78
C VAL A 231 7.55 1.07 0.07
N GLU A 232 8.36 2.07 -0.29
CA GLU A 232 9.63 1.88 -1.00
C GLU A 232 10.67 1.15 -0.14
N ASP A 233 10.75 1.49 1.14
CA ASP A 233 11.66 0.87 2.09
C ASP A 233 11.28 -0.60 2.33
N ILE A 234 10.00 -0.90 2.58
CA ILE A 234 9.53 -2.29 2.70
C ILE A 234 9.90 -3.11 1.46
N LEU A 235 9.75 -2.55 0.26
CA LEU A 235 10.11 -3.25 -0.97
C LEU A 235 11.60 -3.48 -1.07
N THR A 236 12.40 -2.46 -0.76
CA THR A 236 13.86 -2.58 -0.74
C THR A 236 14.30 -3.68 0.22
N ILE A 237 13.82 -3.64 1.47
CA ILE A 237 14.10 -4.64 2.50
C ILE A 237 13.72 -6.06 2.02
N PHE A 238 12.57 -6.21 1.37
CA PHE A 238 12.05 -7.54 1.01
C PHE A 238 12.66 -8.08 -0.29
N THR A 239 13.36 -7.24 -1.04
CA THR A 239 14.00 -7.58 -2.32
C THR A 239 15.52 -7.51 -2.30
N ALA A 240 16.13 -7.06 -1.19
CA ALA A 240 17.58 -6.84 -1.04
C ALA A 240 18.46 -8.05 -1.43
N GLN A 241 17.93 -9.28 -1.38
CA GLN A 241 18.67 -10.47 -1.83
C GLN A 241 18.78 -10.67 -3.34
N GLN A 242 18.02 -9.96 -4.18
CA GLN A 242 18.15 -10.11 -5.64
C GLN A 242 19.43 -9.47 -6.20
N THR A 243 20.12 -8.63 -5.41
CA THR A 243 21.26 -7.83 -5.87
C THR A 243 22.63 -8.33 -5.40
N ALA A 244 22.67 -9.40 -4.58
CA ALA A 244 23.91 -10.03 -4.10
C ALA A 244 24.22 -11.31 -4.90
#